data_AF-A0A7G9NZ18-F1
#
_entry.id   AF-A0A7G9NZ18-F1
#
_cell.length_a   1.000
_cell.length_b   1.000
_cell.length_c   1.000
_cell.angle_alpha   90.00
_cell.angle_beta   90.00
_cell.angle_gamma   90.00
#
_symmetry.space_group_name_H-M   'P 1'
#
loop_
_entity.id
_entity.type
_entity.pdbx_description
1 polymer ?
#
loop_
_entity_poly.entity_id
_entity_poly.type
_entity_poly.pdbx_seq_one_letter_code
_entity_poly.pdbx_strand_id
1 'polypeptide(L)'
;MLQPARLFTAALIAMALVGADARAATVNFFFSFDTATDGTGSYDNNVTADNYPGTPTVSKTFTVESTGNAGGTTFTDYQGTTWTGSGSSATPGHSLTWNPGSTGNSLSLTFSTLNLTDLSLRFDVRSGQAAGGSSPTGFNTFTYDIGGGEVAVGTLGPAFTPVGSYHAWSVDLSALDAIENQSSVTLKWTFDDLASSPGESMRIDNIQAAATIPTPAALPAGLAMLGLLVMRRK
;
A
#
# COMPACT_ATOMS: atom_id res chain seq x y z
N MET A 1 -69.78 2.59 25.86
CA MET A 1 -68.93 1.44 26.26
C MET A 1 -67.89 1.21 25.17
N LEU A 2 -66.64 1.05 25.60
CA LEU A 2 -65.35 0.74 24.93
C LEU A 2 -65.43 -0.07 23.60
N GLN A 3 -64.53 -0.04 22.61
CA GLN A 3 -63.36 0.76 22.15
C GLN A 3 -62.96 0.11 20.79
N PRO A 4 -62.57 0.84 19.71
CA PRO A 4 -62.17 0.21 18.45
C PRO A 4 -60.76 -0.40 18.53
N ALA A 5 -60.64 -1.67 18.12
CA ALA A 5 -59.39 -2.41 18.09
C ALA A 5 -58.43 -1.88 17.00
N ARG A 6 -57.45 -1.10 17.46
CA ARG A 6 -56.02 -1.21 17.11
C ARG A 6 -55.67 -1.20 15.62
N LEU A 7 -55.57 0.01 15.06
CA LEU A 7 -54.46 0.37 14.18
C LEU A 7 -53.14 0.08 14.92
N PHE A 8 -52.50 -1.06 14.67
CA PHE A 8 -51.13 -1.33 15.13
C PHE A 8 -50.43 -2.27 14.14
N THR A 9 -50.40 -1.89 12.86
CA THR A 9 -49.64 -2.64 11.83
C THR A 9 -48.73 -1.73 11.01
N ALA A 10 -48.51 -0.48 11.41
CA ALA A 10 -47.62 0.46 10.70
C ALA A 10 -46.35 0.83 11.48
N ALA A 11 -46.23 0.45 12.76
CA ALA A 11 -45.07 0.79 13.60
C ALA A 11 -43.93 -0.25 13.58
N LEU A 12 -44.11 -1.39 12.90
CA LEU A 12 -43.12 -2.48 12.92
C LEU A 12 -42.30 -2.62 11.62
N ILE A 13 -42.44 -1.69 10.67
CA ILE A 13 -41.61 -1.65 9.45
C ILE A 13 -40.51 -0.58 9.55
N ALA A 14 -40.59 0.34 10.52
CA ALA A 14 -39.61 1.42 10.69
C ALA A 14 -38.42 1.09 11.61
N MET A 15 -38.36 -0.12 12.17
CA MET A 15 -37.36 -0.50 13.19
C MET A 15 -36.50 -1.70 12.80
N ALA A 16 -36.39 -1.95 11.50
CA ALA A 16 -35.43 -2.88 10.91
C ALA A 16 -34.51 -2.16 9.91
N LEU A 17 -34.03 -0.95 10.25
CA LEU A 17 -32.64 -0.65 9.90
C LEU A 17 -31.80 -1.48 10.85
N VAL A 18 -31.63 -2.76 10.50
CA VAL A 18 -30.48 -3.53 10.94
C VAL A 18 -29.30 -2.66 10.55
N GLY A 19 -28.64 -2.06 11.54
CA GLY A 19 -27.34 -1.46 11.36
C GLY A 19 -26.48 -2.56 10.79
N ALA A 20 -26.32 -2.58 9.47
CA ALA A 20 -25.20 -3.27 8.88
C ALA A 20 -23.99 -2.68 9.60
N ASP A 21 -23.26 -3.51 10.34
CA ASP A 21 -21.91 -3.16 10.78
C ASP A 21 -21.16 -2.78 9.50
N ALA A 22 -21.14 -1.50 9.18
CA ALA A 22 -20.26 -0.94 8.19
C ALA A 22 -18.89 -1.10 8.82
N ARG A 23 -18.26 -2.26 8.59
CA ARG A 23 -16.84 -2.39 8.85
C ARG A 23 -16.15 -1.57 7.77
N ALA A 24 -15.17 -0.78 8.19
CA ALA A 24 -14.33 -0.05 7.26
C ALA A 24 -13.70 -1.08 6.30
N ALA A 25 -13.90 -0.90 5.00
CA ALA A 25 -13.44 -1.83 3.99
C ALA A 25 -11.97 -1.54 3.67
N THR A 26 -11.14 -2.57 3.49
CA THR A 26 -9.73 -2.38 3.14
C THR A 26 -9.54 -2.50 1.64
N VAL A 27 -8.82 -1.55 1.06
CA VAL A 27 -8.29 -1.62 -0.31
C VAL A 27 -6.79 -1.84 -0.26
N ASN A 28 -6.26 -2.51 -1.28
CA ASN A 28 -4.89 -2.98 -1.38
C ASN A 28 -4.43 -2.90 -2.84
N PHE A 29 -3.14 -2.70 -3.03
CA PHE A 29 -2.48 -2.99 -4.28
C PHE A 29 -1.20 -3.78 -4.02
N PHE A 30 -0.78 -4.58 -4.98
CA PHE A 30 0.39 -5.44 -4.89
C PHE A 30 1.19 -5.47 -6.20
N PHE A 31 2.52 -5.43 -6.10
CA PHE A 31 3.47 -5.62 -7.18
C PHE A 31 4.39 -6.82 -6.86
N SER A 32 4.35 -7.84 -7.69
CA SER A 32 5.26 -9.01 -7.67
C SER A 32 6.45 -8.89 -8.61
N PHE A 33 6.37 -7.93 -9.53
CA PHE A 33 7.28 -7.76 -10.67
C PHE A 33 7.39 -8.95 -11.64
N ASP A 34 6.56 -9.97 -11.48
CA ASP A 34 6.54 -11.19 -12.27
C ASP A 34 5.16 -11.41 -12.88
N THR A 35 5.13 -11.98 -14.08
CA THR A 35 3.89 -12.33 -14.78
C THR A 35 3.40 -13.74 -14.44
N ALA A 36 4.19 -14.55 -13.73
CA ALA A 36 3.81 -15.87 -13.25
C ALA A 36 4.09 -16.03 -11.75
N THR A 37 3.14 -16.67 -11.04
CA THR A 37 3.24 -16.89 -9.59
C THR A 37 4.34 -17.86 -9.19
N ASP A 38 4.82 -18.68 -10.12
CA ASP A 38 5.90 -19.66 -9.90
C ASP A 38 7.31 -19.09 -10.13
N GLY A 39 7.42 -17.81 -10.48
CA GLY A 39 8.70 -17.13 -10.73
C GLY A 39 9.37 -17.48 -12.06
N THR A 40 8.64 -18.11 -12.99
CA THR A 40 9.11 -18.45 -14.35
C THR A 40 8.65 -17.46 -15.42
N GLY A 41 7.88 -16.44 -15.04
CA GLY A 41 7.34 -15.45 -15.97
C GLY A 41 8.39 -14.46 -16.45
N SER A 42 7.92 -13.45 -17.17
CA SER A 42 8.71 -12.26 -17.52
C SER A 42 8.58 -11.18 -16.46
N TYR A 43 9.62 -10.34 -16.36
CA TYR A 43 9.59 -9.08 -15.62
C TYR A 43 8.46 -8.18 -16.11
N ASP A 44 7.68 -7.64 -15.18
CA ASP A 44 6.66 -6.62 -15.45
C ASP A 44 6.64 -5.58 -14.32
N ASN A 45 6.41 -4.31 -14.63
CA ASN A 45 6.24 -3.23 -13.64
C ASN A 45 4.77 -2.84 -13.43
N ASN A 46 3.84 -3.51 -14.10
CA ASN A 46 2.42 -3.30 -13.87
C ASN A 46 2.01 -3.80 -12.48
N VAL A 47 0.97 -3.17 -11.94
CA VAL A 47 0.32 -3.65 -10.72
C VAL A 47 -0.21 -5.06 -10.94
N THR A 48 0.10 -5.95 -10.01
CA THR A 48 -0.18 -7.39 -10.11
C THR A 48 -1.58 -7.72 -9.62
N ALA A 49 -1.97 -7.09 -8.51
CA ALA A 49 -3.29 -7.21 -7.91
C ALA A 49 -3.70 -5.85 -7.36
N ASP A 50 -4.91 -5.40 -7.67
CA ASP A 50 -5.35 -4.05 -7.34
C ASP A 50 -6.85 -3.98 -7.06
N ASN A 51 -7.23 -3.33 -5.96
CA ASN A 51 -8.57 -2.81 -5.75
C ASN A 51 -8.56 -1.36 -5.18
N TYR A 52 -7.45 -0.64 -5.34
CA TYR A 52 -7.35 0.79 -5.06
C TYR A 52 -8.13 1.63 -6.09
N PRO A 53 -8.50 2.88 -5.73
CA PRO A 53 -8.98 3.85 -6.71
C PRO A 53 -7.83 4.27 -7.66
N GLY A 54 -8.09 4.18 -8.96
CA GLY A 54 -7.11 4.51 -9.99
C GLY A 54 -6.23 3.32 -10.37
N THR A 55 -5.00 3.59 -10.79
CA THR A 55 -4.00 2.55 -11.08
C THR A 55 -2.69 2.96 -10.42
N PRO A 56 -2.29 2.28 -9.34
CA PRO A 56 -1.00 2.49 -8.71
C PRO A 56 0.12 2.25 -9.71
N THR A 57 1.16 3.07 -9.61
CA THR A 57 2.37 2.95 -10.44
C THR A 57 3.60 2.95 -9.56
N VAL A 58 4.63 2.27 -10.05
CA VAL A 58 5.93 2.18 -9.42
C VAL A 58 7.00 2.65 -10.39
N SER A 59 7.97 3.41 -9.89
CA SER A 59 9.12 3.84 -10.67
C SER A 59 10.39 3.84 -9.82
N LYS A 60 11.53 3.81 -10.48
CA LYS A 60 12.84 3.88 -9.83
C LYS A 60 13.79 4.75 -10.63
N THR A 61 14.73 5.39 -9.93
CA THR A 61 15.88 6.08 -10.53
C THR A 61 17.14 5.27 -10.22
N PHE A 62 17.99 5.11 -11.22
CA PHE A 62 19.27 4.41 -11.14
C PHE A 62 20.17 4.86 -12.30
N THR A 63 21.47 4.62 -12.20
CA THR A 63 22.40 4.79 -13.33
C THR A 63 22.94 3.46 -13.86
N VAL A 64 22.80 2.38 -13.11
CA VAL A 64 23.21 1.02 -13.51
C VAL A 64 22.10 0.02 -13.21
N GLU A 65 21.43 -0.48 -14.26
CA GLU A 65 20.46 -1.57 -14.15
C GLU A 65 21.13 -2.92 -14.36
N SER A 66 20.57 -3.97 -13.75
CA SER A 66 20.98 -5.35 -14.02
C SER A 66 20.35 -5.90 -15.27
N THR A 67 21.09 -6.73 -15.98
CA THR A 67 20.51 -7.82 -16.76
C THR A 67 20.21 -8.97 -15.79
N GLY A 68 18.96 -9.12 -15.37
CA GLY A 68 18.54 -10.15 -14.43
C GLY A 68 17.96 -9.53 -13.17
N ASN A 69 16.63 -9.49 -13.14
CA ASN A 69 15.83 -8.90 -12.08
C ASN A 69 15.46 -9.95 -11.02
N ALA A 70 16.28 -10.98 -10.77
CA ALA A 70 15.93 -12.07 -9.86
C ALA A 70 15.28 -11.56 -8.55
N GLY A 71 14.12 -12.12 -8.23
CA GLY A 71 13.19 -11.62 -7.23
C GLY A 71 13.56 -11.90 -5.77
N GLY A 72 12.60 -11.56 -4.91
CA GLY A 72 12.40 -11.75 -3.46
C GLY A 72 12.21 -13.14 -2.85
N THR A 73 11.31 -13.21 -1.88
CA THR A 73 10.94 -14.42 -1.13
C THR A 73 9.47 -14.76 -1.38
N THR A 74 9.08 -16.01 -1.12
CA THR A 74 7.69 -16.42 -1.26
C THR A 74 6.77 -15.51 -0.46
N PHE A 75 5.73 -15.01 -1.10
CA PHE A 75 4.78 -14.07 -0.52
C PHE A 75 3.34 -14.45 -0.88
N THR A 76 2.39 -14.22 0.02
CA THR A 76 0.97 -14.42 -0.25
C THR A 76 0.25 -13.09 -0.17
N ASP A 77 -0.33 -12.67 -1.29
CA ASP A 77 -0.99 -11.36 -1.41
C ASP A 77 -2.33 -11.30 -0.66
N TYR A 78 -2.89 -10.10 -0.59
CA TYR A 78 -4.16 -9.83 0.08
C TYR A 78 -5.37 -10.57 -0.53
N GLN A 79 -5.24 -11.11 -1.74
CA GLN A 79 -6.26 -11.96 -2.38
C GLN A 79 -6.07 -13.45 -2.03
N GLY A 80 -5.01 -13.80 -1.30
CA GLY A 80 -4.66 -15.17 -0.96
C GLY A 80 -3.86 -15.89 -2.04
N THR A 81 -3.38 -15.18 -3.07
CA THR A 81 -2.53 -15.78 -4.11
C THR A 81 -1.10 -15.86 -3.62
N THR A 82 -0.54 -17.06 -3.60
CA THR A 82 0.88 -17.25 -3.27
C THR A 82 1.74 -17.04 -4.50
N TRP A 83 2.58 -16.03 -4.43
CA TRP A 83 3.69 -15.76 -5.31
C TRP A 83 4.91 -16.46 -4.73
N THR A 84 5.27 -17.61 -5.29
CA THR A 84 6.46 -18.35 -4.87
C THR A 84 7.73 -17.72 -5.42
N GLY A 85 7.68 -16.43 -5.79
CA GLY A 85 8.86 -15.61 -6.01
C GLY A 85 9.97 -16.13 -5.12
N SER A 86 10.99 -16.69 -5.77
CA SER A 86 12.30 -16.08 -5.85
C SER A 86 13.33 -16.58 -4.82
N GLY A 87 14.58 -16.61 -5.30
CA GLY A 87 15.78 -16.98 -4.55
C GLY A 87 16.54 -18.22 -5.04
N SER A 88 15.92 -19.09 -5.85
CA SER A 88 16.59 -20.28 -6.39
C SER A 88 17.07 -20.05 -7.83
N SER A 89 18.13 -20.77 -8.24
CA SER A 89 18.61 -20.75 -9.63
C SER A 89 17.60 -21.31 -10.65
N ALA A 90 16.54 -22.00 -10.20
CA ALA A 90 15.55 -22.64 -11.05
C ALA A 90 14.28 -21.79 -11.29
N THR A 91 13.95 -20.88 -10.37
CA THR A 91 12.77 -20.00 -10.43
C THR A 91 13.14 -18.65 -9.82
N PRO A 92 13.89 -17.82 -10.57
CA PRO A 92 14.52 -16.65 -9.98
C PRO A 92 13.50 -15.61 -9.53
N GLY A 93 12.25 -15.63 -10.03
CA GLY A 93 11.28 -14.56 -9.83
C GLY A 93 11.83 -13.21 -10.31
N HIS A 94 11.10 -12.13 -10.03
CA HIS A 94 11.46 -10.80 -10.51
C HIS A 94 11.37 -9.73 -9.42
N SER A 95 12.18 -8.67 -9.49
CA SER A 95 12.21 -7.55 -8.54
C SER A 95 12.78 -6.27 -9.15
N LEU A 96 12.50 -5.14 -8.51
CA LEU A 96 13.23 -3.90 -8.76
C LEU A 96 14.68 -4.03 -8.31
N THR A 97 15.57 -3.39 -9.06
CA THR A 97 16.99 -3.72 -9.08
C THR A 97 17.84 -2.46 -9.27
N TRP A 98 18.82 -2.30 -8.39
CA TRP A 98 19.95 -1.37 -8.49
C TRP A 98 21.26 -2.14 -8.31
N ASN A 99 22.26 -1.82 -9.14
CA ASN A 99 23.49 -2.60 -9.24
C ASN A 99 24.74 -1.81 -8.82
N PRO A 100 25.89 -2.51 -8.67
CA PRO A 100 27.15 -1.87 -8.29
C PRO A 100 27.50 -0.67 -9.17
N GLY A 101 27.83 0.45 -8.56
CA GLY A 101 28.11 1.72 -9.23
C GLY A 101 26.89 2.59 -9.52
N SER A 102 25.67 2.17 -9.16
CA SER A 102 24.47 2.99 -9.37
C SER A 102 24.41 4.18 -8.42
N THR A 103 24.06 5.35 -8.94
CA THR A 103 24.01 6.62 -8.21
C THR A 103 22.65 7.31 -8.33
N GLY A 104 22.35 8.22 -7.40
CA GLY A 104 21.08 8.97 -7.42
C GLY A 104 19.86 8.07 -7.26
N ASN A 105 19.98 7.05 -6.43
CA ASN A 105 19.04 5.94 -6.37
C ASN A 105 17.73 6.33 -5.66
N SER A 106 16.59 5.99 -6.27
CA SER A 106 15.28 6.20 -5.65
C SER A 106 14.25 5.14 -6.03
N LEU A 107 13.30 4.89 -5.13
CA LEU A 107 12.03 4.20 -5.38
C LEU A 107 10.89 5.21 -5.23
N SER A 108 9.91 5.18 -6.14
CA SER A 108 8.69 5.97 -6.01
C SER A 108 7.45 5.14 -6.27
N LEU A 109 6.40 5.37 -5.48
CA LEU A 109 5.06 4.82 -5.65
C LEU A 109 4.07 5.96 -5.81
N THR A 110 3.27 5.94 -6.88
CA THR A 110 2.23 6.94 -7.13
C THR A 110 0.87 6.29 -7.23
N PHE A 111 -0.09 6.73 -6.41
CA PHE A 111 -1.43 6.16 -6.33
C PHE A 111 -2.43 7.20 -5.77
N SER A 112 -3.72 6.93 -5.89
CA SER A 112 -4.77 7.78 -5.33
C SER A 112 -5.10 7.33 -3.90
N THR A 113 -5.35 8.29 -3.01
CA THR A 113 -5.91 8.05 -1.67
C THR A 113 -7.30 8.65 -1.53
N LEU A 114 -7.98 8.96 -2.64
CA LEU A 114 -9.30 9.56 -2.64
C LEU A 114 -10.30 8.68 -1.88
N ASN A 115 -10.94 9.25 -0.86
CA ASN A 115 -11.81 8.54 0.10
C ASN A 115 -11.13 7.42 0.88
N LEU A 116 -9.81 7.47 1.07
CA LEU A 116 -9.04 6.49 1.84
C LEU A 116 -8.33 7.15 3.02
N THR A 117 -8.17 6.37 4.10
CA THR A 117 -7.45 6.70 5.34
C THR A 117 -6.58 5.53 5.77
N ASP A 118 -5.78 5.72 6.83
CA ASP A 118 -5.06 4.61 7.51
C ASP A 118 -4.13 3.82 6.57
N LEU A 119 -3.33 4.54 5.78
CA LEU A 119 -2.39 3.91 4.85
C LEU A 119 -1.30 3.13 5.60
N SER A 120 -1.03 1.91 5.14
CA SER A 120 0.15 1.13 5.51
C SER A 120 0.82 0.58 4.25
N LEU A 121 2.13 0.42 4.30
CA LEU A 121 2.93 -0.08 3.19
C LEU A 121 3.94 -1.11 3.69
N ARG A 122 4.20 -2.12 2.87
CA ARG A 122 5.31 -3.05 3.07
C ARG A 122 5.93 -3.47 1.75
N PHE A 123 7.19 -3.88 1.80
CA PHE A 123 7.89 -4.54 0.70
C PHE A 123 9.04 -5.37 1.25
N ASP A 124 9.56 -6.27 0.43
CA ASP A 124 10.75 -7.04 0.77
C ASP A 124 11.98 -6.34 0.18
N VAL A 125 12.97 -6.05 1.03
CA VAL A 125 14.21 -5.39 0.64
C VAL A 125 15.38 -6.33 0.81
N ARG A 126 16.27 -6.37 -0.19
CA ARG A 126 17.56 -7.04 -0.12
C ARG A 126 18.67 -6.05 -0.41
N SER A 127 19.51 -5.84 0.58
CA SER A 127 20.77 -5.13 0.46
C SER A 127 21.91 -6.13 0.45
N GLY A 128 22.73 -6.13 -0.60
CA GLY A 128 23.72 -7.17 -0.84
C GLY A 128 25.07 -6.60 -1.25
N GLN A 129 26.12 -7.03 -0.55
CA GLN A 129 27.52 -6.64 -0.79
C GLN A 129 28.41 -7.85 -1.09
N ALA A 130 29.42 -7.64 -1.94
CA ALA A 130 30.59 -8.50 -1.99
C ALA A 130 31.46 -8.32 -0.73
N ALA A 131 32.39 -9.25 -0.51
CA ALA A 131 33.27 -9.23 0.66
C ALA A 131 34.03 -7.89 0.77
N GLY A 132 33.95 -7.25 1.94
CA GLY A 132 34.56 -5.95 2.23
C GLY A 132 33.72 -4.72 1.87
N GLY A 133 32.48 -4.89 1.38
CA GLY A 133 31.58 -3.78 1.06
C GLY A 133 30.78 -3.23 2.23
N SER A 134 30.02 -2.18 1.95
CA SER A 134 29.18 -1.44 2.89
C SER A 134 27.86 -1.07 2.23
N SER A 135 27.09 -2.07 1.79
CA SER A 135 25.79 -1.83 1.16
C SER A 135 24.84 -1.04 2.07
N PRO A 136 23.86 -0.34 1.50
CA PRO A 136 22.92 0.46 2.28
C PRO A 136 22.29 -0.32 3.42
N THR A 137 22.08 0.35 4.55
CA THR A 137 21.45 -0.24 5.75
C THR A 137 20.09 0.40 6.06
N GLY A 138 19.65 1.34 5.22
CA GLY A 138 18.41 2.06 5.39
C GLY A 138 18.16 2.99 4.21
N PHE A 139 17.03 3.68 4.25
CA PHE A 139 16.76 4.80 3.37
C PHE A 139 17.32 6.09 3.96
N ASN A 140 17.81 6.97 3.10
CA ASN A 140 18.32 8.30 3.46
C ASN A 140 17.18 9.30 3.63
N THR A 141 16.19 9.24 2.74
CA THR A 141 14.99 10.05 2.81
C THR A 141 13.76 9.21 2.58
N PHE A 142 12.66 9.63 3.20
CA PHE A 142 11.32 9.18 2.90
C PHE A 142 10.40 10.40 2.83
N THR A 143 9.91 10.69 1.63
CA THR A 143 9.10 11.86 1.33
C THR A 143 7.75 11.48 0.71
N TYR A 144 6.80 12.41 0.78
CA TYR A 144 5.55 12.37 0.04
C TYR A 144 5.38 13.65 -0.80
N ASP A 145 4.65 13.57 -1.90
CA ASP A 145 4.23 14.72 -2.71
C ASP A 145 2.76 14.55 -3.13
N ILE A 146 1.98 15.60 -2.95
CA ILE A 146 0.54 15.70 -3.29
C ILE A 146 0.27 16.80 -4.33
N GLY A 147 1.30 17.20 -5.08
CA GLY A 147 1.28 18.25 -6.11
C GLY A 147 1.92 19.58 -5.68
N GLY A 148 2.61 19.61 -4.54
CA GLY A 148 3.24 20.80 -3.95
C GLY A 148 4.76 20.73 -3.83
N GLY A 149 5.36 19.59 -4.22
CA GLY A 149 6.75 19.27 -3.98
C GLY A 149 6.92 18.29 -2.82
N GLU A 150 8.13 17.72 -2.71
CA GLU A 150 8.45 16.68 -1.74
C GLU A 150 8.47 17.21 -0.30
N VAL A 151 7.77 16.52 0.60
CA VAL A 151 7.71 16.78 2.05
C VAL A 151 8.14 15.54 2.81
N ALA A 152 8.94 15.68 3.87
CA ALA A 152 9.40 14.53 4.66
C ALA A 152 8.25 13.88 5.47
N VAL A 153 8.21 12.55 5.48
CA VAL A 153 7.21 11.73 6.21
C VAL A 153 7.48 11.69 7.73
N GLY A 154 8.61 12.25 8.20
CA GLY A 154 8.96 12.33 9.62
C GLY A 154 9.53 11.03 10.22
N THR A 155 9.35 9.90 9.55
CA THR A 155 10.03 8.62 9.83
C THR A 155 10.70 8.09 8.56
N LEU A 156 11.80 7.35 8.71
CA LEU A 156 12.47 6.63 7.61
C LEU A 156 12.08 5.13 7.58
N GLY A 157 11.26 4.69 8.52
CA GLY A 157 10.97 3.27 8.74
C GLY A 157 12.16 2.51 9.36
N PRO A 158 12.07 1.17 9.43
CA PRO A 158 13.14 0.35 9.99
C PRO A 158 14.38 0.30 9.08
N ALA A 159 15.55 0.20 9.71
CA ALA A 159 16.80 -0.16 9.03
C ALA A 159 16.74 -1.61 8.52
N PHE A 160 17.51 -1.93 7.49
CA PHE A 160 17.67 -3.28 6.95
C PHE A 160 19.12 -3.77 7.03
N THR A 161 19.30 -5.09 7.16
CA THR A 161 20.62 -5.70 7.35
C THR A 161 21.22 -6.10 5.98
N PRO A 162 22.49 -5.75 5.69
CA PRO A 162 23.12 -6.04 4.39
C PRO A 162 23.67 -7.47 4.33
N VAL A 163 22.80 -8.48 4.41
CA VAL A 163 23.18 -9.91 4.40
C VAL A 163 22.88 -10.61 3.07
N GLY A 164 22.50 -9.86 2.02
CA GLY A 164 22.22 -10.44 0.71
C GLY A 164 21.02 -11.39 0.69
N SER A 165 20.14 -11.31 1.69
CA SER A 165 18.84 -11.96 1.76
C SER A 165 17.74 -10.91 1.80
N TYR A 166 16.51 -11.28 1.43
CA TYR A 166 15.37 -10.39 1.54
C TYR A 166 14.85 -10.32 2.98
N HIS A 167 14.42 -9.13 3.37
CA HIS A 167 13.80 -8.84 4.66
C HIS A 167 12.56 -7.99 4.44
N ALA A 168 11.50 -8.25 5.20
CA ALA A 168 10.32 -7.41 5.19
C ALA A 168 10.66 -6.04 5.79
N TRP A 169 10.30 -4.98 5.06
CA TRP A 169 10.25 -3.60 5.50
C TRP A 169 8.80 -3.16 5.48
N SER A 170 8.36 -2.43 6.50
CA SER A 170 6.99 -1.91 6.57
C SER A 170 6.92 -0.60 7.32
N VAL A 171 5.94 0.21 6.98
CA VAL A 171 5.61 1.46 7.66
C VAL A 171 4.10 1.61 7.79
N ASP A 172 3.69 2.13 8.94
CA ASP A 172 2.33 2.59 9.21
C ASP A 172 2.30 4.11 9.04
N LEU A 173 1.44 4.59 8.15
CA LEU A 173 1.26 6.00 7.79
C LEU A 173 -0.13 6.51 8.21
N SER A 174 -0.85 5.76 9.05
CA SER A 174 -2.17 6.16 9.57
C SER A 174 -2.17 7.48 10.34
N ALA A 175 -1.01 7.93 10.83
CA ALA A 175 -0.87 9.23 11.48
C ALA A 175 -0.51 10.39 10.52
N LEU A 176 -0.40 10.13 9.20
CA LEU A 176 -0.05 11.13 8.19
C LEU A 176 -1.29 11.62 7.44
N ASP A 177 -2.12 12.43 8.11
CA ASP A 177 -3.38 12.96 7.55
C ASP A 177 -3.19 13.71 6.21
N ALA A 178 -1.99 14.29 5.99
CA ALA A 178 -1.68 15.07 4.80
C ALA A 178 -1.77 14.27 3.48
N ILE A 179 -1.62 12.95 3.53
CA ILE A 179 -1.72 12.08 2.35
C ILE A 179 -3.10 11.43 2.21
N GLU A 180 -4.04 11.69 3.12
CA GLU A 180 -5.39 11.15 3.04
C GLU A 180 -6.27 11.94 2.08
N ASN A 181 -7.23 11.25 1.47
CA ASN A 181 -8.21 11.84 0.55
C ASN A 181 -7.60 12.68 -0.60
N GLN A 182 -6.44 12.26 -1.12
CA GLN A 182 -5.76 12.95 -2.22
C GLN A 182 -6.04 12.24 -3.54
N SER A 183 -6.22 13.03 -4.61
CA SER A 183 -6.38 12.47 -5.96
C SER A 183 -5.13 11.76 -6.44
N SER A 184 -3.95 12.19 -5.99
CA SER A 184 -2.65 11.57 -6.25
C SER A 184 -1.69 11.83 -5.10
N VAL A 185 -1.02 10.79 -4.64
CA VAL A 185 0.09 10.83 -3.69
C VAL A 185 1.28 10.14 -4.34
N THR A 186 2.46 10.73 -4.27
CA THR A 186 3.72 10.06 -4.57
C THR A 186 4.52 9.87 -3.30
N LEU A 187 4.77 8.64 -2.91
CA LEU A 187 5.73 8.29 -1.86
C LEU A 187 7.09 8.02 -2.50
N LYS A 188 8.17 8.54 -1.94
CA LYS A 188 9.52 8.39 -2.49
C LYS A 188 10.56 8.10 -1.41
N TRP A 189 11.39 7.11 -1.70
CA TRP A 189 12.55 6.74 -0.88
C TRP A 189 13.83 6.98 -1.67
N THR A 190 14.87 7.46 -0.99
CA THR A 190 16.24 7.51 -1.53
C THR A 190 17.17 6.70 -0.64
N PHE A 191 18.28 6.23 -1.19
CA PHE A 191 19.34 5.55 -0.44
C PHE A 191 20.69 5.85 -1.08
N ASP A 192 21.76 5.41 -0.42
CA ASP A 192 23.13 5.71 -0.81
C ASP A 192 23.49 5.24 -2.23
N ASP A 193 24.49 5.91 -2.81
CA ASP A 193 25.15 5.44 -4.01
C ASP A 193 25.85 4.10 -3.74
N LEU A 194 25.77 3.19 -4.71
CA LEU A 194 26.30 1.84 -4.56
C LEU A 194 27.75 1.78 -5.05
N ALA A 195 28.65 1.24 -4.24
CA ALA A 195 30.02 1.02 -4.66
C ALA A 195 30.08 0.01 -5.82
N SER A 196 30.96 0.28 -6.80
CA SER A 196 31.26 -0.66 -7.88
C SER A 196 32.24 -1.75 -7.45
N SER A 197 33.08 -1.47 -6.45
CA SER A 197 34.07 -2.40 -5.90
C SER A 197 34.37 -2.09 -4.43
N PRO A 198 34.19 -3.06 -3.52
CA PRO A 198 33.45 -4.32 -3.72
C PRO A 198 32.00 -4.03 -4.11
N GLY A 199 31.42 -4.87 -4.97
CA GLY A 199 30.13 -4.58 -5.57
C GLY A 199 28.98 -4.58 -4.57
N GLU A 200 28.14 -3.55 -4.62
CA GLU A 200 26.95 -3.39 -3.79
C GLU A 200 25.67 -3.40 -4.64
N SER A 201 24.58 -3.91 -4.09
CA SER A 201 23.32 -4.06 -4.80
C SER A 201 22.13 -3.84 -3.88
N MET A 202 21.06 -3.30 -4.45
CA MET A 202 19.77 -3.20 -3.81
C MET A 202 18.73 -3.90 -4.69
N ARG A 203 17.79 -4.58 -4.03
CA ARG A 203 16.61 -5.16 -4.66
C ARG A 203 15.38 -4.87 -3.81
N ILE A 204 14.25 -4.60 -4.46
CA ILE A 204 12.95 -4.44 -3.80
C ILE A 204 11.93 -5.28 -4.54
N ASP A 205 11.20 -6.09 -3.79
CA ASP A 205 10.14 -6.96 -4.30
C ASP A 205 8.90 -6.86 -3.41
N ASN A 206 7.80 -7.49 -3.85
CA ASN A 206 6.62 -7.74 -3.06
C ASN A 206 6.04 -6.45 -2.44
N ILE A 207 5.92 -5.38 -3.22
CA ILE A 207 5.37 -4.12 -2.73
C ILE A 207 3.87 -4.31 -2.52
N GLN A 208 3.38 -4.10 -1.30
CA GLN A 208 1.95 -4.08 -1.00
C GLN A 208 1.60 -2.87 -0.16
N ALA A 209 0.57 -2.12 -0.56
CA ALA A 209 -0.06 -1.11 0.28
C ALA A 209 -1.46 -1.56 0.68
N ALA A 210 -1.92 -1.10 1.83
CA ALA A 210 -3.28 -1.24 2.30
C ALA A 210 -3.78 0.09 2.88
N ALA A 211 -5.04 0.43 2.60
CA ALA A 211 -5.71 1.57 3.20
C ALA A 211 -7.17 1.25 3.47
N THR A 212 -7.82 2.09 4.26
CA THR A 212 -9.18 1.90 4.73
C THR A 212 -10.11 2.86 4.01
N ILE A 213 -11.26 2.36 3.57
CA ILE A 213 -12.41 3.18 3.18
C ILE A 213 -13.15 3.56 4.45
N PRO A 214 -13.21 4.86 4.83
CA PRO A 214 -13.94 5.29 6.01
C PRO A 214 -15.40 4.88 5.95
N THR A 215 -15.94 4.45 7.08
CA THR A 215 -17.38 4.21 7.20
C THR A 215 -18.12 5.52 6.99
N PRO A 216 -19.20 5.56 6.18
CA PRO A 216 -20.02 6.75 6.07
C PRO A 216 -20.47 7.20 7.46
N ALA A 217 -20.24 8.47 7.79
CA ALA A 217 -20.73 9.02 9.05
C ALA A 217 -22.24 8.79 9.12
N ALA A 218 -22.70 8.11 10.18
CA ALA A 218 -24.14 7.94 10.40
C ALA A 218 -24.76 9.33 10.47
N LEU A 219 -25.66 9.65 9.52
CA LEU A 219 -26.45 10.88 9.60
C LEU A 219 -27.18 10.85 10.95
N PRO A 220 -27.06 11.88 11.80
CA PRO A 220 -27.79 11.90 13.06
C PRO A 220 -29.28 11.82 12.73
N ALA A 221 -29.94 10.79 13.26
CA ALA A 221 -31.37 10.50 13.07
C ALA A 221 -32.33 11.63 13.54
N GLY A 222 -31.78 12.75 14.01
CA GLY A 222 -32.52 13.90 14.54
C GLY A 222 -33.23 14.77 13.50
N LEU A 223 -32.91 14.69 12.21
CA LEU A 223 -33.54 15.52 11.18
C LEU A 223 -34.85 14.95 10.61
N ALA A 224 -35.14 13.66 10.81
CA ALA A 224 -36.40 13.06 10.37
C ALA A 224 -37.57 13.29 11.36
N MET A 225 -37.28 13.60 12.63
CA MET A 225 -38.31 13.77 13.67
C MET A 225 -38.89 15.20 13.74
N LEU A 226 -38.23 16.21 13.17
CA LEU A 226 -38.75 17.59 13.19
C LEU A 226 -39.86 17.85 12.16
N GLY A 227 -39.97 17.04 11.10
CA GLY A 227 -41.01 17.16 10.08
C GLY A 227 -42.38 16.64 10.51
N LEU A 228 -42.44 15.76 11.51
CA LEU A 228 -43.69 15.10 11.91
C LEU A 228 -44.42 15.78 13.09
N LEU A 229 -43.77 16.74 13.77
CA LEU A 229 -44.33 17.38 14.98
C LEU A 229 -45.10 18.70 14.72
N VAL A 230 -45.25 19.13 13.47
CA VAL A 230 -45.96 20.38 13.12
C VAL A 230 -47.40 20.16 12.64
N MET A 231 -47.81 18.93 12.34
CA MET A 231 -49.16 18.64 11.84
C MET A 231 -50.02 17.86 12.85
N ARG A 232 -50.41 18.48 13.98
CA ARG A 232 -51.60 18.08 14.76
C ARG A 232 -51.94 19.07 15.88
N ARG A 233 -52.38 20.28 15.52
CA ARG A 233 -53.26 21.10 16.39
C ARG A 233 -54.25 21.89 15.54
N LYS A 234 -55.40 21.27 15.23
CA LYS A 234 -56.72 21.90 15.15
C LYS A 234 -57.73 20.91 15.67
#